data_AF-A0A7W1ZY52-F1
#
_entry.id   AF-A0A7W1ZY52-F1
#
_cell.length_a   1.000
_cell.length_b   1.000
_cell.length_c   1.000
_cell.angle_alpha   90.00
_cell.angle_beta   90.00
_cell.angle_gamma   90.00
#
_symmetry.space_group_name_H-M   'P 1'
#
loop_
_entity.id
_entity.type
_entity.pdbx_description
1 polymer ?
#
loop_
_entity_poly.entity_id
_entity_poly.type
_entity_poly.pdbx_seq_one_letter_code
_entity_poly.pdbx_strand_id
1 'polypeptide(L)'
;MIGISEKQNTTINKLTDYDFNLGIAGYKYSDLFDAVKLCEIAEKFYGEVKKENPILHDALTKYIANRGAGYERRVESKILTDSAPYLSEFIAGMFDINCERENLQRAIGEQDPIWKYKFFVQRRAIKRFTAENLVNFNEAELTLA
;
A
#
# COMPACT_ATOMS: atom_id res chain seq x y z
N MET A 1 18.49 30.80 35.25
CA MET A 1 17.50 30.51 34.20
C MET A 1 18.20 30.10 32.90
N ILE A 2 18.80 28.91 32.82
CA ILE A 2 19.52 28.46 31.59
C ILE A 2 19.14 27.03 31.17
N GLY A 3 18.40 26.28 31.98
CA GLY A 3 18.17 24.83 31.77
C GLY A 3 17.15 24.40 30.71
N ILE A 4 16.48 25.32 30.00
CA ILE A 4 15.45 24.96 28.99
C ILE A 4 16.01 25.06 27.56
N SER A 5 17.04 25.88 27.31
CA SER A 5 17.55 26.15 25.96
C SER A 5 18.43 25.04 25.40
N GLU A 6 19.18 24.31 26.24
CA GLU A 6 20.08 23.24 25.78
C GLU A 6 19.33 21.96 25.38
N LYS A 7 18.19 21.66 26.02
CA LYS A 7 17.39 20.47 25.69
C LYS A 7 16.74 20.57 24.32
N GLN A 8 16.26 21.76 23.93
CA GLN A 8 15.65 21.94 22.60
C GLN A 8 16.68 21.84 21.47
N ASN A 9 17.87 22.43 21.63
CA ASN A 9 18.95 22.32 20.63
C ASN A 9 19.48 20.89 20.45
N THR A 10 19.46 20.07 21.51
CA THR A 10 19.88 18.65 21.42
C THR A 10 18.84 17.79 20.70
N THR A 11 17.54 18.12 20.81
CA THR A 11 16.47 17.41 20.09
C THR A 11 16.46 17.75 18.60
N ILE A 12 16.74 19.00 18.22
CA ILE A 12 16.79 19.43 16.82
C ILE A 12 17.97 18.76 16.08
N ASN A 13 19.15 18.69 16.72
CA ASN A 13 20.33 18.04 16.14
C ASN A 13 20.21 16.51 15.99
N LYS A 14 19.31 15.85 16.72
CA LYS A 14 19.01 14.42 16.52
C LYS A 14 18.01 14.13 15.41
N LEU A 15 17.22 15.13 15.01
CA LEU A 15 16.24 14.98 13.92
C LEU A 15 16.88 15.13 12.54
N THR A 16 17.99 15.87 12.44
CA THR A 16 18.71 16.12 11.19
C THR A 16 19.56 14.95 10.70
N ASP A 17 19.78 13.93 11.53
CA ASP A 17 20.60 12.75 11.19
C ASP A 17 19.84 11.74 10.29
N TYR A 18 18.51 11.90 10.15
CA TYR A 18 17.65 11.09 9.29
C TYR A 18 17.07 11.88 8.10
N ASP A 19 17.62 13.06 7.80
CA ASP A 19 17.14 13.88 6.68
C ASP A 19 17.89 13.49 5.39
N PHE A 20 17.26 12.65 4.59
CA PHE A 20 17.77 12.22 3.29
C PHE A 20 16.99 12.87 2.14
N ASN A 21 17.62 12.94 0.98
CA ASN A 21 16.97 13.43 -0.23
C ASN A 21 15.94 12.40 -0.71
N LEU A 22 14.75 12.87 -1.04
CA LEU A 22 13.75 12.06 -1.71
C LEU A 22 14.14 11.88 -3.18
N GLY A 23 13.67 10.81 -3.82
CA GLY A 23 13.81 10.56 -5.26
C GLY A 23 13.13 11.62 -6.14
N ILE A 24 12.42 12.59 -5.54
CA ILE A 24 11.88 13.77 -6.20
C ILE A 24 12.89 14.92 -6.08
N ALA A 25 13.34 15.45 -7.22
CA ALA A 25 14.33 16.52 -7.26
C ALA A 25 13.93 17.72 -6.38
N GLY A 26 14.80 18.05 -5.43
CA GLY A 26 14.66 19.23 -4.55
C GLY A 26 13.81 19.03 -3.29
N TYR A 27 13.40 17.80 -2.97
CA TYR A 27 12.66 17.50 -1.73
C TYR A 27 13.49 16.62 -0.79
N LYS A 28 13.35 16.88 0.50
CA LYS A 28 13.96 16.11 1.59
C LYS A 28 12.89 15.48 2.47
N TYR A 29 13.31 14.53 3.30
CA TYR A 29 12.41 13.89 4.26
C TYR A 29 11.75 14.91 5.21
N SER A 30 12.50 15.94 5.64
CA SER A 30 11.97 17.05 6.45
C SER A 30 10.83 17.84 5.79
N ASP A 31 10.80 17.93 4.46
CA ASP A 31 9.75 18.63 3.71
C ASP A 31 8.38 17.93 3.82
N LEU A 32 8.32 16.66 4.24
CA LEU A 32 7.05 15.96 4.48
C LEU A 32 6.28 16.47 5.68
N PHE A 33 6.97 17.13 6.62
CA PHE A 33 6.36 17.69 7.82
C PHE A 33 5.89 19.14 7.61
N ASP A 34 6.26 19.76 6.48
CA ASP A 34 5.77 21.08 6.07
C ASP A 34 4.48 20.91 5.24
N ALA A 35 3.38 21.48 5.73
CA ALA A 35 2.08 21.40 5.07
C ALA A 35 2.09 21.99 3.65
N VAL A 36 2.90 23.02 3.39
CA VAL A 36 3.01 23.65 2.06
C VAL A 36 3.72 22.71 1.10
N LYS A 37 4.85 22.16 1.52
CA LYS A 37 5.64 21.21 0.71
C LYS A 37 4.88 19.91 0.47
N LEU A 38 4.18 19.40 1.47
CA LEU A 38 3.33 18.24 1.34
C LEU A 38 2.22 18.46 0.31
N CYS A 39 1.64 19.67 0.26
CA CYS A 39 0.65 20.02 -0.74
C CYS A 39 1.24 20.01 -2.16
N GLU A 40 2.45 20.57 -2.36
CA GLU A 40 3.15 20.53 -3.66
C GLU A 40 3.41 19.08 -4.12
N ILE A 41 3.81 18.21 -3.19
CA ILE A 41 4.03 16.77 -3.47
C ILE A 41 2.71 16.10 -3.86
N ALA A 42 1.62 16.38 -3.15
CA ALA A 42 0.30 15.85 -3.47
C ALA A 42 -0.20 16.31 -4.84
N GLU A 43 0.04 17.57 -5.21
CA GLU A 43 -0.29 18.09 -6.55
C GLU A 43 0.47 17.37 -7.66
N LYS A 44 1.76 17.05 -7.44
CA LYS A 44 2.54 16.22 -8.39
C LYS A 44 1.92 14.84 -8.55
N PHE A 45 1.54 14.20 -7.44
CA PHE A 45 0.86 12.91 -7.47
C PHE A 45 -0.45 12.97 -8.27
N TYR A 46 -1.32 13.96 -8.03
CA TYR A 46 -2.55 14.11 -8.82
C TYR A 46 -2.25 14.35 -10.29
N GLY A 47 -1.20 15.12 -10.61
CA GLY A 47 -0.73 15.33 -11.97
C GLY A 47 -0.30 14.03 -12.67
N GLU A 48 0.35 13.10 -11.97
CA GLU A 48 0.72 11.78 -12.50
C GLU A 48 -0.50 10.87 -12.67
N VAL A 49 -1.38 10.78 -11.67
CA VAL A 49 -2.63 10.00 -11.78
C VAL A 49 -3.48 10.48 -12.94
N LYS A 50 -3.52 11.80 -13.22
CA LYS A 50 -4.23 12.36 -14.38
C LYS A 50 -3.67 11.88 -15.72
N LYS A 51 -2.34 11.69 -15.83
CA LYS A 51 -1.69 11.22 -17.05
C LYS A 51 -1.98 9.75 -17.30
N GLU A 52 -1.91 8.93 -16.25
CA GLU A 52 -2.15 7.49 -16.33
C GLU A 52 -3.64 7.15 -16.47
N ASN A 53 -4.50 7.78 -15.66
CA ASN A 53 -5.93 7.51 -15.64
C ASN A 53 -6.76 8.76 -15.30
N PRO A 54 -7.23 9.51 -16.31
CA PRO A 54 -7.99 10.74 -16.10
C PRO A 54 -9.35 10.51 -15.44
N ILE A 55 -9.95 9.32 -15.60
CA ILE A 55 -11.24 8.97 -15.00
C ILE A 55 -11.08 8.76 -13.49
N LEU A 56 -10.05 8.03 -13.09
CA LEU A 56 -9.72 7.79 -11.69
C LEU A 56 -9.31 9.09 -11.00
N HIS A 57 -8.53 9.94 -11.68
CA HIS A 57 -8.19 11.27 -11.18
C HIS A 57 -9.45 12.09 -10.83
N ASP A 58 -10.40 12.22 -11.75
CA ASP A 58 -11.62 12.99 -11.51
C ASP A 58 -12.47 12.41 -10.36
N ALA A 59 -12.57 11.08 -10.27
CA ALA A 59 -13.24 10.41 -9.16
C ALA A 59 -12.55 10.66 -7.82
N LEU A 60 -11.21 10.60 -7.78
CA LEU A 60 -10.41 10.83 -6.58
C LEU A 60 -10.47 12.31 -6.15
N THR A 61 -10.34 13.27 -7.08
CA THR A 61 -10.45 14.70 -6.78
C THR A 61 -11.81 15.06 -6.22
N LYS A 62 -12.90 14.52 -6.80
CA LYS A 62 -14.27 14.72 -6.29
C LYS A 62 -14.45 14.10 -4.90
N TYR A 63 -13.89 12.92 -4.68
CA TYR A 63 -13.91 12.26 -3.36
C TYR A 63 -13.20 13.10 -2.29
N ILE A 64 -12.00 13.62 -2.59
CA ILE A 64 -11.21 14.46 -1.69
C ILE A 64 -11.92 15.81 -1.42
N ALA A 65 -12.43 16.46 -2.46
CA ALA A 65 -13.15 17.73 -2.35
C ALA A 65 -14.39 17.63 -1.45
N ASN A 66 -15.11 16.51 -1.54
CA ASN A 66 -16.28 16.23 -0.71
C ASN A 66 -15.92 15.63 0.65
N ARG A 67 -14.64 15.39 0.94
CA ARG A 67 -14.15 14.69 2.16
C ARG A 67 -14.89 13.36 2.41
N GLY A 68 -15.23 12.64 1.35
CA GLY A 68 -16.01 11.40 1.43
C GLY A 68 -17.50 11.56 1.76
N ALA A 69 -18.02 12.77 1.90
CA ALA A 69 -19.44 12.99 2.15
C ALA A 69 -20.29 12.64 0.91
N GLY A 70 -21.37 11.88 1.13
CA GLY A 70 -22.34 11.55 0.08
C GLY A 70 -21.98 10.36 -0.82
N TYR A 71 -20.89 9.63 -0.53
CA TYR A 71 -20.54 8.41 -1.25
C TYR A 71 -21.13 7.17 -0.58
N GLU A 72 -21.60 6.23 -1.40
CA GLU A 72 -21.90 4.88 -0.91
C GLU A 72 -20.60 4.18 -0.54
N ARG A 73 -20.60 3.47 0.59
CA ARG A 73 -19.41 2.81 1.16
C ARG A 73 -18.64 1.91 0.18
N ARG A 74 -19.35 1.26 -0.75
CA ARG A 74 -18.74 0.43 -1.80
C ARG A 74 -17.99 1.26 -2.84
N VAL A 75 -18.55 2.40 -3.23
CA VAL A 75 -17.97 3.28 -4.24
C VAL A 75 -16.72 3.97 -3.67
N GLU A 76 -16.78 4.43 -2.42
CA GLU A 76 -15.61 4.95 -1.69
C GLU A 76 -14.48 3.90 -1.63
N SER A 77 -14.79 2.69 -1.16
CA SER A 77 -13.82 1.61 -1.06
C SER A 77 -13.21 1.28 -2.42
N LYS A 78 -14.00 1.31 -3.50
CA LYS A 78 -13.52 1.05 -4.86
C LYS A 78 -12.57 2.15 -5.33
N ILE A 79 -12.91 3.43 -5.14
CA ILE A 79 -12.03 4.57 -5.51
C ILE A 79 -10.68 4.46 -4.79
N LEU A 80 -10.69 4.18 -3.47
CA LEU A 80 -9.47 4.02 -2.69
C LEU A 80 -8.65 2.80 -3.15
N THR A 81 -9.30 1.67 -3.41
CA THR A 81 -8.63 0.44 -3.87
C THR A 81 -8.03 0.62 -5.26
N ASP A 82 -8.75 1.27 -6.17
CA ASP A 82 -8.29 1.54 -7.53
C ASP A 82 -7.15 2.57 -7.55
N SER A 83 -7.09 3.48 -6.57
CA SER A 83 -6.01 4.48 -6.43
C SER A 83 -4.75 3.94 -5.76
N ALA A 84 -4.86 2.87 -4.97
CA ALA A 84 -3.76 2.31 -4.19
C ALA A 84 -2.52 1.92 -5.01
N PRO A 85 -2.63 1.31 -6.21
CA PRO A 85 -1.46 0.96 -7.03
C PRO A 85 -0.66 2.19 -7.45
N TYR A 86 -1.34 3.25 -7.91
CA TYR A 86 -0.70 4.49 -8.34
C TYR A 86 -0.02 5.21 -7.18
N LEU A 87 -0.66 5.22 -6.00
CA LEU A 87 -0.05 5.78 -4.80
C LEU A 87 1.19 4.97 -4.38
N SER A 88 1.12 3.65 -4.45
CA SER A 88 2.25 2.78 -4.11
C SER A 88 3.43 2.99 -5.04
N GLU A 89 3.19 3.20 -6.34
CA GLU A 89 4.24 3.47 -7.33
C GLU A 89 4.86 4.86 -7.12
N PHE A 90 4.02 5.87 -6.87
CA PHE A 90 4.49 7.21 -6.53
C PHE A 90 5.38 7.23 -5.29
N ILE A 91 4.95 6.57 -4.21
CA ILE A 91 5.75 6.47 -2.97
C ILE A 91 7.06 5.71 -3.24
N ALA A 92 7.03 4.66 -4.06
CA ALA A 92 8.22 3.92 -4.39
C ALA A 92 9.24 4.76 -5.17
N GLY A 93 8.80 5.58 -6.13
CA GLY A 93 9.64 6.58 -6.80
C GLY A 93 10.13 7.68 -5.86
N MET A 94 9.29 8.13 -4.94
CA MET A 94 9.63 9.17 -3.98
C MET A 94 10.73 8.74 -2.99
N PHE A 95 10.78 7.47 -2.60
CA PHE A 95 11.82 6.93 -1.72
C PHE A 95 12.94 6.19 -2.46
N ASP A 96 12.88 6.15 -3.80
CA ASP A 96 13.81 5.39 -4.65
C ASP A 96 13.89 3.89 -4.30
N ILE A 97 12.77 3.30 -3.85
CA ILE A 97 12.64 1.90 -3.41
C ILE A 97 11.97 1.01 -4.47
N ASN A 98 12.02 1.43 -5.74
CA ASN A 98 11.35 0.73 -6.83
C ASN A 98 11.84 -0.72 -6.98
N CYS A 99 13.16 -0.94 -6.83
CA CYS A 99 13.78 -2.26 -6.94
C CYS A 99 13.31 -3.21 -5.83
N GLU A 100 13.28 -2.73 -4.60
CA GLU A 100 12.85 -3.45 -3.41
C GLU A 100 11.36 -3.80 -3.52
N ARG A 101 10.54 -2.85 -4.00
CA ARG A 101 9.11 -3.09 -4.26
C ARG A 101 8.92 -4.20 -5.29
N GLU A 102 9.62 -4.16 -6.41
CA GLU A 102 9.53 -5.19 -7.44
C GLU A 102 9.98 -6.56 -6.94
N ASN A 103 11.06 -6.61 -6.15
CA ASN A 103 11.54 -7.85 -5.55
C ASN A 103 10.52 -8.43 -4.57
N LEU A 104 9.91 -7.59 -3.73
CA LEU A 104 8.84 -8.01 -2.82
C LEU A 104 7.61 -8.50 -3.58
N GLN A 105 7.19 -7.77 -4.61
CA GLN A 105 6.06 -8.17 -5.46
C GLN A 105 6.32 -9.52 -6.14
N ARG A 106 7.55 -9.76 -6.61
CA ARG A 106 7.97 -11.04 -7.20
C ARG A 106 7.94 -12.17 -6.19
N ALA A 107 8.45 -11.96 -4.98
CA ALA A 107 8.43 -12.95 -3.91
C ALA A 107 7.00 -13.33 -3.49
N ILE A 108 6.09 -12.36 -3.42
CA ILE A 108 4.67 -12.62 -3.15
C ILE A 108 4.04 -13.44 -4.28
N GLY A 109 4.29 -13.05 -5.54
CA GLY A 109 3.75 -13.71 -6.72
C GLY A 109 4.27 -15.14 -6.95
N GLU A 110 5.39 -15.53 -6.33
CA GLU A 110 5.94 -16.88 -6.43
C GLU A 110 4.94 -17.96 -5.97
N GLN A 111 4.06 -17.62 -5.02
CA GLN A 111 3.01 -18.52 -4.53
C GLN A 111 1.68 -18.42 -5.29
N ASP A 112 1.53 -17.52 -6.26
CA ASP A 112 0.29 -17.40 -7.06
C ASP A 112 -0.16 -18.71 -7.72
N PRO A 113 0.75 -19.57 -8.25
CA PRO A 113 0.36 -20.86 -8.80
C PRO A 113 -0.31 -21.77 -7.75
N ILE A 114 0.15 -21.73 -6.49
CA ILE A 114 -0.44 -22.49 -5.38
C ILE A 114 -1.86 -22.00 -5.12
N TRP A 115 -2.08 -20.69 -5.09
CA TRP A 115 -3.40 -20.11 -4.89
C TRP A 115 -4.36 -20.41 -6.04
N LYS A 116 -3.89 -20.42 -7.29
CA LYS A 116 -4.67 -20.87 -8.46
C LYS A 116 -5.08 -22.33 -8.34
N TYR A 117 -4.16 -23.18 -7.87
CA TYR A 117 -4.41 -24.62 -7.74
C TYR A 117 -5.28 -24.98 -6.52
N LYS A 118 -5.24 -24.18 -5.45
CA LYS A 118 -6.07 -24.36 -4.24
C LYS A 118 -7.55 -24.51 -4.57
N PHE A 119 -8.09 -23.64 -5.42
CA PHE A 119 -9.51 -23.70 -5.81
C PHE A 119 -9.84 -24.95 -6.65
N PHE A 120 -8.90 -25.40 -7.48
CA PHE A 120 -9.07 -26.62 -8.27
C PHE A 120 -9.11 -27.85 -7.35
N VAL A 121 -8.17 -27.95 -6.40
CA VAL A 121 -8.13 -29.04 -5.41
C VAL A 121 -9.38 -29.02 -4.55
N GLN A 122 -9.80 -27.85 -4.06
CA GLN A 122 -11.03 -27.70 -3.27
C GLN A 122 -12.26 -28.16 -4.06
N ARG A 123 -12.45 -27.70 -5.31
CA ARG A 123 -13.58 -28.15 -6.14
C ARG A 123 -13.57 -29.66 -6.37
N ARG A 124 -12.38 -30.24 -6.60
CA ARG A 124 -12.24 -31.68 -6.84
C ARG A 124 -12.42 -32.51 -5.58
N ALA A 125 -11.97 -32.02 -4.43
CA ALA A 125 -12.16 -32.63 -3.12
C ALA A 125 -13.63 -32.65 -2.72
N ILE A 126 -14.34 -31.52 -2.85
CA ILE A 126 -15.79 -31.44 -2.58
C ILE A 126 -16.58 -32.41 -3.47
N LYS A 127 -16.16 -32.58 -4.73
CA LYS A 127 -16.81 -33.54 -5.65
C LYS A 127 -16.52 -35.00 -5.31
N ARG A 128 -15.34 -35.30 -4.77
CA ARG A 128 -14.89 -36.68 -4.47
C ARG A 128 -15.27 -37.14 -3.07
N PHE A 129 -15.36 -36.23 -2.12
CA PHE A 129 -15.64 -36.50 -0.71
C PHE A 129 -16.97 -35.86 -0.32
N THR A 130 -18.03 -36.67 -0.31
CA THR A 130 -19.36 -36.32 0.18
C THR A 130 -19.42 -36.40 1.71
N ALA A 131 -20.44 -35.78 2.32
CA ALA A 131 -20.62 -35.72 3.77
C ALA A 131 -20.59 -37.10 4.46
N GLU A 132 -21.02 -38.16 3.77
CA GLU A 132 -20.99 -39.54 4.26
C GLU A 132 -19.56 -40.13 4.29
N ASN A 133 -18.69 -39.75 3.35
CA ASN A 133 -17.29 -40.20 3.31
C ASN A 133 -16.43 -39.52 4.38
N LEU A 134 -16.78 -38.29 4.78
CA LEU A 134 -16.08 -37.54 5.83
C LEU A 134 -16.24 -38.14 7.23
N VAL A 135 -17.26 -38.97 7.47
CA VAL A 135 -17.47 -39.65 8.76
C VAL A 135 -16.38 -40.71 9.03
N ASN A 136 -15.78 -41.26 7.96
CA ASN A 136 -14.69 -42.22 8.04
C ASN A 136 -13.31 -41.60 7.83
N PHE A 137 -13.20 -40.26 7.74
CA PHE A 137 -11.91 -39.58 7.62
C PHE A 137 -11.18 -39.62 8.97
N ASN A 138 -10.01 -40.24 9.00
CA ASN A 138 -9.13 -40.26 10.17
C ASN A 138 -7.98 -39.26 9.98
N GLU A 139 -7.90 -38.25 10.85
CA GLU A 139 -6.86 -37.22 10.80
C GLU A 139 -5.44 -37.80 11.01
N ALA A 140 -5.32 -38.90 11.75
CA ALA A 140 -4.04 -39.52 12.08
C ALA A 140 -3.29 -40.13 10.88
N GLU A 141 -3.98 -40.48 9.79
CA GLU A 141 -3.35 -41.06 8.59
C GLU A 141 -2.68 -39.99 7.70
N LEU A 142 -3.06 -38.71 7.84
CA LEU A 142 -2.56 -37.62 6.99
C LEU A 142 -1.22 -37.04 7.46
N THR A 143 -0.89 -37.16 8.75
CA THR A 143 0.38 -36.63 9.31
C THR A 143 1.58 -37.55 9.15
N LEU A 144 1.37 -38.77 8.62
CA LEU A 144 2.39 -39.82 8.47
C LEU A 144 2.87 -40.04 7.02
N ALA A 145 2.32 -39.31 6.05
CA ALA A 145 2.70 -39.34 4.64
C ALA A 145 3.40 -38.05 4.22
#